data_AF-A0A2V7H7Q1-F1
#
_entry.id   AF-A0A2V7H7Q1-F1
#
_cell.length_a   1.000
_cell.length_b   1.000
_cell.length_c   1.000
_cell.angle_alpha   90.00
_cell.angle_beta   90.00
_cell.angle_gamma   90.00
#
_symmetry.space_group_name_H-M   'P 1'
#
loop_
_entity.id
_entity.type
_entity.pdbx_description
1 polymer ?
#
loop_
_entity_poly.entity_id
_entity_poly.type
_entity_poly.pdbx_seq_one_letter_code
_entity_poly.pdbx_strand_id
1 'polypeptide(L)'
;SPTQWNKVKDWRKFAEQPSGTGPFRVTKFVPRERLELEAYRSYWDVKRRPKIDRLVLLPMPEPTTRLAALRSGQVDWIEVPPPDSIP
;
A
#
# COMPACT_ATOMS: atom_id res chain seq x y z
N SER A 1 4.37 5.68 -16.74
CA SER A 1 4.14 5.06 -18.06
C SER A 1 3.68 6.11 -19.07
N PRO A 2 4.15 6.07 -20.34
CA PRO A 2 3.68 6.97 -21.41
C PRO A 2 2.15 6.97 -21.60
N THR A 3 1.50 5.81 -21.43
CA THR A 3 0.03 5.68 -21.52
C THR A 3 -0.68 6.51 -20.45
N GLN A 4 -0.17 6.48 -19.22
CA GLN A 4 -0.77 7.21 -18.10
C GLN A 4 -0.50 8.72 -18.20
N TRP A 5 0.67 9.12 -18.71
CA TRP A 5 0.96 10.52 -19.02
C TRP A 5 -0.03 11.06 -20.06
N ASN A 6 -0.28 10.32 -21.14
CA ASN A 6 -1.20 10.75 -22.19
C ASN A 6 -2.65 10.89 -21.69
N LYS A 7 -3.05 10.09 -20.69
CA LYS A 7 -4.38 10.15 -20.07
C LYS A 7 -4.56 11.36 -19.16
N VAL A 8 -3.51 11.76 -18.43
CA VAL A 8 -3.61 12.75 -17.34
C VAL A 8 -3.06 14.13 -17.74
N LYS A 9 -1.94 14.17 -18.48
CA LYS A 9 -1.23 15.38 -18.95
C LYS A 9 -0.97 16.45 -17.88
N ASP A 10 -0.90 16.03 -16.62
CA ASP A 10 -0.65 16.85 -15.44
C ASP A 10 0.22 16.04 -14.47
N TRP A 11 1.38 16.60 -14.10
CA TRP A 11 2.37 15.92 -13.28
C TRP A 11 1.88 15.64 -11.84
N ARG A 12 1.01 16.51 -11.29
CA ARG A 12 0.44 16.31 -9.95
C ARG A 12 -0.53 15.15 -9.94
N LYS A 13 -1.46 15.13 -10.89
CA LYS A 13 -2.43 14.03 -11.04
C LYS A 13 -1.77 12.71 -11.46
N PHE A 14 -0.65 12.76 -12.18
CA PHE A 14 0.13 11.57 -12.50
C PHE A 14 0.71 10.92 -11.23
N ALA A 15 1.15 11.71 -10.25
CA ALA A 15 1.65 11.21 -8.97
C ALA A 15 0.54 10.57 -8.11
N GLU A 16 -0.71 11.04 -8.24
CA GLU A 16 -1.87 10.48 -7.53
C GLU A 16 -2.32 9.13 -8.09
N GLN A 17 -2.03 8.86 -9.36
CA GLN A 17 -2.37 7.59 -10.04
C GLN A 17 -1.11 6.93 -10.61
N PRO A 18 -0.23 6.41 -9.74
CA PRO A 18 1.03 5.82 -10.18
C PRO A 18 0.75 4.57 -11.02
N SER A 19 1.40 4.51 -12.17
CA SER A 19 1.37 3.36 -13.08
C SER A 19 2.71 2.64 -12.98
N GLY A 20 2.72 1.54 -12.23
CA GLY A 20 3.87 0.65 -12.06
C GLY A 20 3.62 -0.74 -12.66
N THR A 21 4.68 -1.56 -12.65
CA THR A 21 4.65 -2.97 -13.11
C THR A 21 4.66 -3.94 -11.94
N GLY A 22 4.15 -3.53 -10.77
CA GLY A 22 4.12 -4.37 -9.58
C GLY A 22 2.96 -5.38 -9.58
N PRO A 23 2.96 -6.32 -8.61
CA PRO A 23 1.89 -7.30 -8.45
C PRO A 23 0.59 -6.71 -7.86
N PHE A 24 0.62 -5.46 -7.39
CA PHE A 24 -0.54 -4.73 -6.90
C PHE A 24 -0.75 -3.44 -7.70
N ARG A 25 -2.02 -3.01 -7.82
CA ARG A 25 -2.45 -1.78 -8.47
C ARG A 25 -3.00 -0.80 -7.43
N VAL A 26 -2.68 0.48 -7.57
CA VAL A 26 -3.26 1.52 -6.73
C VAL A 26 -4.72 1.75 -7.13
N THR A 27 -5.63 1.58 -6.18
CA THR A 27 -7.06 1.88 -6.34
C THR A 27 -7.43 3.22 -5.73
N LYS A 28 -6.81 3.58 -4.61
CA LYS A 28 -7.07 4.85 -3.92
C LYS A 28 -5.82 5.34 -3.20
N PHE A 29 -5.50 6.61 -3.36
CA PHE A 29 -4.47 7.29 -2.61
C PHE A 29 -5.07 8.54 -1.96
N VAL A 30 -5.13 8.56 -0.63
CA VAL A 30 -5.51 9.74 0.15
C VAL A 30 -4.28 10.17 0.95
N PRO A 31 -3.63 11.28 0.59
CA PRO A 31 -2.44 11.76 1.25
C PRO A 31 -2.61 11.82 2.77
N ARG A 32 -1.65 11.27 3.52
CA ARG A 32 -1.62 11.22 4.99
C ARG A 32 -2.76 10.45 5.67
N GLU A 33 -3.61 9.76 4.92
CA GLU A 33 -4.72 8.98 5.48
C GLU A 33 -4.60 7.49 5.13
N ARG A 34 -4.48 7.14 3.84
CA ARG A 34 -4.41 5.74 3.41
C ARG A 34 -3.97 5.57 1.97
N LEU A 35 -3.34 4.43 1.69
CA LEU A 35 -3.10 3.92 0.34
C LEU A 35 -3.75 2.55 0.20
N GLU A 36 -4.68 2.42 -0.74
CA GLU A 36 -5.38 1.18 -1.05
C GLU A 36 -4.84 0.58 -2.35
N LEU A 37 -4.57 -0.72 -2.29
CA LEU A 37 -3.97 -1.51 -3.35
C LEU A 37 -4.82 -2.77 -3.59
N GLU A 38 -5.04 -3.12 -4.85
CA GLU A 38 -5.69 -4.37 -5.27
C GLU A 38 -4.69 -5.33 -5.93
N ALA A 39 -4.89 -6.62 -5.74
CA ALA A 39 -4.06 -7.64 -6.36
C ALA A 39 -4.25 -7.69 -7.88
N TYR A 40 -3.16 -7.61 -8.62
CA TYR A 40 -3.17 -7.86 -10.05
C TYR A 40 -3.03 -9.35 -10.33
N ARG A 41 -4.16 -10.06 -10.47
CA ARG A 41 -4.19 -11.53 -10.66
C ARG A 41 -3.51 -11.99 -11.95
N SER A 42 -3.47 -11.14 -12.97
CA SER A 42 -2.76 -11.40 -14.24
C SER A 42 -1.31 -10.92 -14.24
N TYR A 43 -0.69 -10.78 -13.05
CA TYR A 43 0.72 -10.46 -12.94
C TYR A 43 1.58 -11.51 -13.66
N TRP A 44 2.58 -11.02 -14.39
CA TRP A 44 3.38 -11.81 -15.34
C TRP A 44 4.25 -12.86 -14.64
N ASP A 45 4.78 -12.56 -13.46
CA ASP A 45 5.50 -13.53 -12.63
C ASP A 45 4.50 -14.31 -11.76
N VAL A 46 4.23 -15.55 -12.17
CA VAL A 46 3.30 -16.45 -11.48
C VAL A 46 3.71 -16.70 -10.02
N LYS A 47 5.02 -16.77 -9.73
CA LYS A 47 5.53 -17.04 -8.37
C LYS A 47 5.33 -15.85 -7.43
N ARG A 48 5.21 -14.64 -7.98
CA ARG A 48 5.02 -13.38 -7.24
C ARG A 48 3.59 -12.84 -7.32
N ARG A 49 2.64 -13.63 -7.83
CA ARG A 49 1.23 -13.25 -7.78
C ARG A 49 0.80 -13.10 -6.30
N PRO A 50 0.10 -12.01 -5.95
CA PRO A 50 -0.38 -11.83 -4.58
C PRO A 50 -1.23 -13.00 -4.13
N LYS A 51 -1.13 -13.37 -2.85
CA LYS A 51 -2.04 -14.35 -2.23
C LYS A 51 -3.26 -13.68 -1.59
N ILE A 52 -3.14 -12.39 -1.24
CA ILE A 52 -4.21 -11.55 -0.69
C ILE A 52 -4.87 -10.73 -1.81
N ASP A 53 -6.15 -10.37 -1.64
CA ASP A 53 -6.90 -9.58 -2.61
C ASP A 53 -6.62 -8.08 -2.53
N ARG A 54 -6.43 -7.57 -1.31
CA ARG A 54 -6.37 -6.13 -1.02
C ARG A 54 -5.32 -5.85 0.04
N LEU A 55 -4.60 -4.75 -0.13
CA LEU A 55 -3.68 -4.22 0.85
C LEU A 55 -4.05 -2.76 1.14
N VAL A 56 -4.20 -2.42 2.42
CA VAL A 56 -4.48 -1.06 2.88
C VAL A 56 -3.34 -0.62 3.77
N LEU A 57 -2.62 0.41 3.36
CA LEU A 57 -1.50 0.98 4.09
C LEU A 57 -1.97 2.22 4.83
N LEU A 58 -1.83 2.20 6.16
CA LEU A 58 -2.22 3.28 7.06
C LEU A 58 -0.97 3.98 7.62
N PRO A 59 -0.83 5.30 7.48
CA PRO A 59 0.28 6.05 8.04
C PRO A 59 0.06 6.22 9.54
N MET A 60 0.78 5.43 10.34
CA MET A 60 0.82 5.54 11.79
C MET A 60 2.29 5.78 12.22
N PRO A 61 2.72 7.04 12.39
CA PRO A 61 4.12 7.37 12.63
C PRO A 61 4.63 6.84 13.98
N GLU A 62 3.77 6.87 15.01
CA GLU A 62 4.13 6.46 16.36
C GLU A 62 4.19 4.92 16.52
N PRO A 63 5.32 4.34 16.95
CA PRO A 63 5.47 2.89 17.13
C PRO A 63 4.50 2.28 18.14
N THR A 64 4.21 2.99 19.24
CA THR A 64 3.27 2.55 20.28
C THR A 64 1.85 2.48 19.74
N THR A 65 1.44 3.45 18.91
CA THR A 65 0.14 3.46 18.22
C THR A 65 0.02 2.29 17.25
N ARG A 66 1.08 1.98 16.47
CA ARG A 66 1.11 0.80 15.60
C ARG A 66 0.94 -0.49 16.39
N LEU A 67 1.66 -0.64 17.50
CA LEU A 67 1.57 -1.83 18.34
C LEU A 67 0.17 -1.99 18.96
N ALA A 68 -0.44 -0.90 19.43
CA ALA A 68 -1.80 -0.93 19.94
C ALA A 68 -2.82 -1.34 18.86
N ALA A 69 -2.69 -0.81 17.65
CA ALA A 69 -3.54 -1.16 16.50
C ALA A 69 -3.40 -2.64 16.09
N LEU A 70 -2.19 -3.20 16.16
CA LEU A 70 -1.98 -4.62 15.92
C LEU A 70 -2.65 -5.48 17.00
N ARG A 71 -2.46 -5.12 18.28
CA ARG A 71 -3.04 -5.85 19.41
C ARG A 71 -4.58 -5.78 19.45
N SER A 72 -5.17 -4.70 18.97
CA SER A 72 -6.62 -4.55 18.85
C SER A 72 -7.21 -5.27 17.62
N GLY A 73 -6.38 -5.78 16.72
CA GLY A 73 -6.81 -6.36 15.45
C GLY A 73 -7.26 -5.33 14.40
N GLN A 74 -6.95 -4.04 14.61
CA GLN A 74 -7.23 -3.00 13.62
C GLN A 74 -6.34 -3.13 12.37
N VAL A 75 -5.13 -3.67 12.54
CA VAL A 75 -4.20 -3.98 11.45
C VAL A 75 -3.67 -5.40 11.59
N ASP A 76 -3.38 -6.04 10.46
CA ASP A 76 -2.85 -7.40 10.43
C ASP A 76 -1.31 -7.45 10.52
N TRP A 77 -0.63 -6.33 10.26
CA TRP A 77 0.82 -6.25 10.18
C TRP A 77 1.35 -4.84 10.46
N ILE A 78 2.54 -4.75 11.05
CA ILE A 78 3.29 -3.50 11.29
C ILE A 78 4.76 -3.68 10.94
N GLU A 79 5.41 -2.62 10.43
CA GLU A 79 6.80 -2.69 9.94
C GLU A 79 7.85 -2.63 11.06
N VAL A 80 7.63 -1.78 12.08
CA VAL A 80 8.59 -1.54 13.16
C VAL A 80 7.85 -1.53 14.50
N PRO A 81 7.81 -2.66 15.23
CA PRO A 81 7.37 -2.67 16.62
C PRO A 81 8.37 -1.91 17.51
N PRO A 82 7.95 -1.35 18.66
CA PRO A 82 8.87 -0.81 19.67
C PRO A 82 9.90 -1.86 20.10
N PRO A 83 11.19 -1.53 20.22
CA PRO A 83 12.23 -2.50 20.57
C PRO A 83 11.96 -3.19 21.92
N ASP A 84 11.49 -2.44 22.92
CA ASP A 84 11.17 -2.96 24.25
C ASP A 84 9.96 -3.92 24.27
N SER A 85 9.22 -4.02 23.16
CA SER A 85 8.06 -4.90 23.03
C SER A 85 8.39 -6.26 22.42
N ILE A 86 9.63 -6.45 21.96
CA ILE A 86 10.15 -7.71 21.44
C ILE A 86 10.84 -8.45 22.60
N PRO A 87 10.34 -9.63 23.03
CA PRO A 87 10.98 -10.44 24.08
C PRO A 87 12.39 -10.93 23.72
#